data_AF-A0A2L0FAT1-F1
#
_entry.id   AF-A0A2L0FAT1-F1
#
_cell.length_a   1.000
_cell.length_b   1.000
_cell.length_c   1.000
_cell.angle_alpha   90.00
_cell.angle_beta   90.00
_cell.angle_gamma   90.00
#
_symmetry.space_group_name_H-M   'P 1'
#
loop_
_entity.id
_entity.type
_entity.pdbx_description
1 polymer ?
#
loop_
_entity_poly.entity_id
_entity_poly.type
_entity_poly.pdbx_seq_one_letter_code
_entity_poly.pdbx_strand_id
1 'polypeptide(L)'
;MSRRSIARIVLLACLPASAACSIPLESAEAMPTNACDSSVQCGPGATCAEVGGQRACVSTSAELEGLFLEIRPAAANVGAEPSNLLNFATQEIAIARHADAGQVYFVDLDVPSPASVSANWSVGGSYCDIDGGGIFPLKVEFRRVSPHVGLEGQSYWTTSAPNGLGGQRFELAIPTGDYHVHIIPQPHKDCDYDLPPPIFLPNQHIPAVWKPDIMAGSPRVLAGSLKVPRGVDVSGWKLDLLEPLTGSVISQVGVLEQSDAQPDVPFSVKFYLADPTTIPIVRLRPKDGDARLTTYWQLDGVALDGSTQDLALLLFDAEAEAEAEARRVEGRVLDMAGNPVFATVRIQRATTSGKLQHAAYKLDTETDETGLFEASLPPGEYVVYAQPSGDATKAKAEQILKVPAGSDCYCGQTILIPEAGSLRGRVSGPTGEQMAGAAVFAVPSVSAAKSYFNRVLQLDPLLPRQASGVLQGGGFSLRIDPGEFDFSIRPPPGSAYPWLVRPRLTVPSTDAPIAELDLTMPYPAVLQGVVRDYTGAPLGDALVVAWLPVESTTPRGEEVAGVLQIGETRSGPDGSYVLLLPPSTSR
;
A
#
# COMPACT_ATOMS: atom_id res chain seq x y z
N MET A 1 -3.59 -31.98 54.31
CA MET A 1 -3.70 -33.03 53.29
C MET A 1 -4.96 -32.78 52.46
N SER A 2 -4.82 -32.15 51.30
CA SER A 2 -5.92 -31.96 50.35
C SER A 2 -5.33 -32.06 48.95
N ARG A 3 -5.62 -33.15 48.25
CA ARG A 3 -5.16 -33.42 46.89
C ARG A 3 -6.07 -32.64 45.93
N ARG A 4 -5.52 -31.64 45.24
CA ARG A 4 -6.18 -31.02 44.09
C ARG A 4 -5.83 -31.80 42.83
N SER A 5 -6.86 -32.32 42.16
CA SER A 5 -6.79 -33.03 40.90
C SER A 5 -6.38 -32.09 39.76
N ILE A 6 -5.35 -32.48 39.02
CA ILE A 6 -4.93 -31.81 37.77
C ILE A 6 -5.85 -32.33 36.66
N ALA A 7 -6.76 -31.48 36.20
CA ALA A 7 -7.53 -31.73 34.98
C ALA A 7 -6.61 -31.49 33.77
N ARG A 8 -6.28 -32.55 33.03
CA ARG A 8 -5.61 -32.47 31.73
C ARG A 8 -6.63 -32.02 30.69
N ILE A 9 -6.54 -30.76 30.25
CA ILE A 9 -7.20 -30.28 29.05
C ILE A 9 -6.44 -30.84 27.85
N VAL A 10 -7.09 -31.73 27.10
CA VAL A 10 -6.62 -32.20 25.80
C VAL A 10 -6.98 -31.11 24.80
N LEU A 11 -5.98 -30.36 24.34
CA LEU A 11 -6.10 -29.48 23.17
C LEU A 11 -6.25 -30.38 21.93
N LEU A 12 -7.47 -30.48 21.42
CA LEU A 12 -7.75 -31.03 20.11
C LEU A 12 -7.26 -30.01 19.07
N ALA A 13 -6.25 -30.37 18.30
CA ALA A 13 -5.77 -29.57 17.17
C ALA A 13 -6.85 -29.58 16.07
N CYS A 14 -7.59 -28.47 15.94
CA CYS A 14 -8.37 -28.19 14.75
C CYS A 14 -7.40 -27.84 13.61
N LEU A 15 -7.17 -28.78 12.70
CA LEU A 15 -6.57 -28.51 11.39
C LEU A 15 -7.50 -27.56 10.62
N PRO A 16 -7.02 -26.42 10.10
CA PRO A 16 -7.80 -25.65 9.14
C PRO A 16 -7.93 -26.49 7.88
N ALA A 17 -9.16 -26.88 7.55
CA ALA A 17 -9.48 -27.36 6.21
C ALA A 17 -9.25 -26.20 5.24
N SER A 18 -8.08 -26.16 4.63
CA SER A 18 -7.83 -25.37 3.44
C SER A 18 -8.91 -25.72 2.43
N ALA A 19 -9.83 -24.79 2.19
CA ALA A 19 -10.74 -24.85 1.07
C ALA A 19 -9.89 -24.84 -0.21
N ALA A 20 -9.55 -26.03 -0.69
CA ALA A 20 -9.08 -26.21 -2.04
C ALA A 20 -10.20 -25.68 -2.94
N CYS A 21 -10.01 -24.50 -3.52
CA CYS A 21 -10.79 -24.07 -4.67
C CYS A 21 -10.68 -25.21 -5.69
N SER A 22 -11.75 -25.99 -5.84
CA SER A 22 -11.85 -27.00 -6.88
C SER A 22 -11.71 -26.26 -8.20
N ILE A 23 -10.54 -26.39 -8.83
CA ILE A 23 -10.32 -25.93 -10.19
C ILE A 23 -11.26 -26.80 -11.04
N PRO A 24 -12.32 -26.25 -11.65
CA PRO A 24 -13.14 -27.04 -12.54
C PRO A 24 -12.24 -27.56 -13.66
N LEU A 25 -12.12 -28.88 -13.78
CA LEU A 25 -11.52 -29.56 -14.92
C LEU A 25 -12.46 -29.43 -16.12
N GLU A 26 -12.69 -28.21 -16.60
CA GLU A 26 -13.20 -28.03 -17.96
C GLU A 26 -12.11 -28.48 -18.93
N SER A 27 -12.51 -29.26 -19.94
CA SER A 27 -11.62 -29.63 -21.03
C SER A 27 -11.05 -28.35 -21.63
N ALA A 28 -9.74 -28.12 -21.47
CA ALA A 28 -9.07 -26.97 -22.03
C ALA A 28 -9.25 -27.00 -23.55
N GLU A 29 -10.20 -26.21 -24.06
CA GLU A 29 -10.27 -25.94 -25.49
C GLU A 29 -8.92 -25.37 -25.90
N ALA A 30 -8.37 -25.89 -27.00
CA ALA A 30 -7.08 -25.45 -27.51
C ALA A 30 -7.18 -23.96 -27.82
N MET A 31 -6.51 -23.14 -27.01
CA MET A 31 -6.51 -21.71 -27.19
C MET A 31 -5.79 -21.32 -28.48
N PRO A 32 -6.21 -20.22 -29.13
CA PRO A 32 -5.42 -19.61 -30.18
C PRO A 32 -3.99 -19.32 -29.69
N THR A 33 -3.02 -19.79 -30.47
CA THR A 33 -1.60 -19.49 -30.27
C THR A 33 -1.15 -18.51 -31.35
N ASN A 34 -0.45 -17.45 -30.96
CA ASN A 34 0.20 -16.55 -31.89
C ASN A 34 1.42 -17.24 -32.53
N ALA A 35 1.20 -17.82 -33.72
CA ALA A 35 2.24 -18.51 -34.49
C ALA A 35 2.14 -18.11 -35.96
N CYS A 36 3.28 -18.13 -36.65
CA CYS A 36 3.33 -17.79 -38.08
C CYS A 36 4.44 -18.52 -38.83
N ASP A 37 4.18 -18.78 -40.10
CA ASP A 37 5.16 -19.26 -41.08
C ASP A 37 5.68 -18.11 -41.96
N SER A 38 4.91 -17.03 -42.08
CA SER A 38 5.27 -15.86 -42.90
C SER A 38 4.56 -14.59 -42.43
N SER A 39 5.14 -13.42 -42.72
CA SER A 39 4.57 -12.12 -42.33
C SER A 39 3.21 -11.83 -42.95
N VAL A 40 2.83 -12.51 -44.04
CA VAL A 40 1.51 -12.36 -44.67
C VAL A 40 0.39 -12.81 -43.73
N GLN A 41 0.63 -13.82 -42.89
CA GLN A 41 -0.35 -14.34 -41.93
C GLN A 41 -0.63 -13.36 -40.78
N CYS A 42 0.30 -12.44 -40.50
CA CYS A 42 0.20 -11.48 -39.40
C CYS A 42 -0.67 -10.27 -39.73
N GLY A 43 -1.02 -10.06 -41.00
CA GLY A 43 -1.79 -8.90 -41.43
C GLY A 43 -1.01 -7.57 -41.31
N PRO A 44 -1.70 -6.42 -41.48
CA PRO A 44 -1.07 -5.11 -41.42
C PRO A 44 -0.62 -4.74 -40.01
N GLY A 45 0.53 -4.07 -39.89
CA GLY A 45 1.07 -3.60 -38.60
C GLY A 45 1.80 -4.69 -37.80
N ALA A 46 2.00 -5.86 -38.36
CA ALA A 46 2.76 -6.94 -37.76
C ALA A 46 3.59 -7.71 -38.78
N THR A 47 4.58 -8.44 -38.31
CA THR A 47 5.46 -9.29 -39.13
C THR A 47 5.83 -10.56 -38.38
N CYS A 48 6.21 -11.60 -39.11
CA CYS A 48 6.58 -12.87 -38.53
C CYS A 48 8.06 -12.88 -38.12
N ALA A 49 8.36 -13.05 -36.84
CA ALA A 49 9.71 -13.00 -36.30
C ALA A 49 10.00 -14.19 -35.35
N GLU A 50 11.28 -14.45 -35.09
CA GLU A 50 11.74 -15.45 -34.11
C GLU A 50 11.67 -14.89 -32.69
N VAL A 51 10.91 -15.56 -31.83
CA VAL A 51 10.62 -15.20 -30.43
C VAL A 51 10.84 -16.44 -29.57
N GLY A 52 11.84 -16.44 -28.70
CA GLY A 52 12.13 -17.59 -27.84
C GLY A 52 12.38 -18.92 -28.58
N GLY A 53 12.86 -18.86 -29.82
CA GLY A 53 13.07 -20.04 -30.68
C GLY A 53 11.81 -20.57 -31.38
N GLN A 54 10.73 -19.81 -31.37
CA GLN A 54 9.51 -20.09 -32.14
C GLN A 54 9.14 -18.88 -33.00
N ARG A 55 8.44 -19.11 -34.12
CA ARG A 55 7.98 -18.03 -34.99
C ARG A 55 6.60 -17.54 -34.57
N ALA A 56 6.50 -16.26 -34.27
CA ALA A 56 5.27 -15.60 -33.84
C ALA A 56 5.10 -14.26 -34.57
N CYS A 57 3.85 -13.81 -34.72
CA CYS A 57 3.60 -12.47 -35.23
C CYS A 57 3.93 -11.45 -34.14
N VAL A 58 4.70 -10.43 -34.48
CA VAL A 58 5.11 -9.34 -33.60
C VAL A 58 4.67 -8.01 -34.20
N SER A 59 4.36 -7.03 -33.35
CA SER A 59 3.99 -5.69 -33.81
C SER A 59 5.16 -5.02 -34.54
N THR A 60 4.90 -4.21 -35.56
CA THR A 60 5.93 -3.34 -36.17
C THR A 60 6.01 -1.98 -35.48
N SER A 61 5.04 -1.59 -34.65
CA SER A 61 5.06 -0.35 -33.87
C SER A 61 5.00 -0.61 -32.37
N ALA A 62 5.60 0.30 -31.58
CA ALA A 62 5.51 0.27 -30.14
C ALA A 62 5.57 1.69 -29.55
N GLU A 63 4.67 1.98 -28.60
CA GLU A 63 4.57 3.22 -27.82
C GLU A 63 4.72 2.88 -26.34
N LEU A 64 5.97 2.60 -25.94
CA LEU A 64 6.35 2.17 -24.60
C LEU A 64 7.30 3.20 -23.94
N GLU A 65 6.99 4.48 -24.09
CA GLU A 65 7.79 5.55 -23.52
C GLU A 65 7.77 5.49 -21.98
N GLY A 66 8.96 5.56 -21.37
CA GLY A 66 9.10 5.44 -19.92
C GLY A 66 9.01 4.02 -19.36
N LEU A 67 9.00 2.98 -20.20
CA LEU A 67 9.07 1.58 -19.77
C LEU A 67 10.24 1.37 -18.80
N PHE A 68 9.98 0.67 -17.71
CA PHE A 68 11.02 0.13 -16.84
C PHE A 68 10.70 -1.29 -16.44
N LEU A 69 11.76 -2.03 -16.08
CA LEU A 69 11.65 -3.41 -15.64
C LEU A 69 11.94 -3.52 -14.15
N GLU A 70 11.23 -4.40 -13.49
CA GLU A 70 11.54 -4.86 -12.14
C GLU A 70 12.03 -6.31 -12.22
N ILE A 71 13.19 -6.58 -11.64
CA ILE A 71 13.74 -7.93 -11.53
C ILE A 71 13.71 -8.35 -10.07
N ARG A 72 12.99 -9.43 -9.79
CA ARG A 72 12.91 -10.10 -8.49
C ARG A 72 13.57 -11.47 -8.61
N PRO A 73 14.81 -11.66 -8.12
CA PRO A 73 15.42 -12.98 -8.02
C PRO A 73 14.53 -13.88 -7.15
N ALA A 74 14.46 -15.18 -7.47
CA ALA A 74 13.81 -16.14 -6.59
C ALA A 74 14.39 -16.03 -5.17
N ALA A 75 13.53 -15.98 -4.14
CA ALA A 75 13.96 -15.86 -2.75
C ALA A 75 15.14 -16.79 -2.42
N ALA A 76 16.31 -16.19 -2.19
CA ALA A 76 17.28 -16.82 -1.31
C ALA A 76 16.65 -16.83 0.10
N ASN A 77 16.87 -17.88 0.89
CA ASN A 77 16.24 -18.15 2.20
C ASN A 77 16.47 -17.08 3.31
N VAL A 78 16.74 -15.82 2.98
CA VAL A 78 17.20 -14.75 3.87
C VAL A 78 16.48 -13.43 3.53
N GLY A 79 15.29 -13.20 4.09
CA GLY A 79 14.61 -11.88 4.07
C GLY A 79 13.75 -11.57 2.84
N ALA A 80 13.32 -10.30 2.72
CA ALA A 80 12.51 -9.79 1.60
C ALA A 80 13.27 -9.93 0.27
N GLU A 81 12.59 -10.42 -0.78
CA GLU A 81 13.20 -10.60 -2.10
C GLU A 81 13.74 -9.26 -2.63
N PRO A 82 15.04 -9.15 -2.98
CA PRO A 82 15.58 -7.92 -3.52
C PRO A 82 14.89 -7.59 -4.84
N SER A 83 14.43 -6.35 -5.00
CA SER A 83 13.74 -5.88 -6.19
C SER A 83 14.59 -4.79 -6.86
N ASN A 84 15.05 -5.08 -8.07
CA ASN A 84 15.90 -4.18 -8.83
C ASN A 84 15.05 -3.51 -9.91
N LEU A 85 15.00 -2.17 -9.91
CA LEU A 85 14.33 -1.42 -10.97
C LEU A 85 15.37 -0.99 -12.00
N LEU A 86 15.15 -1.36 -13.25
CA LEU A 86 15.97 -0.98 -14.40
C LEU A 86 15.18 -0.02 -15.28
N ASN A 87 15.63 1.24 -15.32
CA ASN A 87 15.02 2.26 -16.16
C ASN A 87 15.69 2.27 -17.54
N PHE A 88 14.91 2.00 -18.59
CA PHE A 88 15.42 1.91 -19.97
C PHE A 88 16.05 3.21 -20.44
N ALA A 89 15.51 4.36 -20.03
CA ALA A 89 16.06 5.67 -20.37
C ALA A 89 17.48 5.86 -19.82
N THR A 90 17.76 5.30 -18.63
CA THR A 90 19.10 5.40 -18.01
C THR A 90 20.11 4.42 -18.60
N GLN A 91 19.66 3.35 -19.26
CA GLN A 91 20.50 2.36 -19.91
C GLN A 91 20.64 2.57 -21.42
N GLU A 92 20.14 3.70 -21.95
CA GLU A 92 20.13 4.01 -23.38
C GLU A 92 19.43 2.93 -24.24
N ILE A 93 18.52 2.16 -23.63
CA ILE A 93 17.72 1.16 -24.34
C ILE A 93 16.52 1.88 -24.94
N ALA A 94 16.61 2.20 -26.24
CA ALA A 94 15.53 2.83 -26.98
C ALA A 94 14.68 1.77 -27.72
N ILE A 95 13.40 1.69 -27.38
CA ILE A 95 12.41 0.98 -28.20
C ILE A 95 11.98 1.95 -29.31
N ALA A 96 12.33 1.61 -30.55
CA ALA A 96 11.96 2.43 -31.70
C ALA A 96 10.43 2.40 -31.88
N ARG A 97 9.82 3.56 -32.14
CA ARG A 97 8.37 3.64 -32.37
C ARG A 97 7.89 2.76 -33.53
N HIS A 98 8.76 2.52 -34.52
CA HIS A 98 8.50 1.69 -35.68
C HIS A 98 9.73 0.87 -36.07
N ALA A 99 9.51 -0.39 -36.44
CA ALA A 99 10.53 -1.33 -36.91
C ALA A 99 9.90 -2.32 -37.92
N ASP A 100 10.29 -2.24 -39.19
CA ASP A 100 9.73 -3.09 -40.26
C ASP A 100 9.98 -4.59 -40.05
N ALA A 101 11.10 -4.93 -39.40
CA ALA A 101 11.46 -6.30 -39.04
C ALA A 101 10.70 -6.82 -37.81
N GLY A 102 9.86 -5.99 -37.19
CA GLY A 102 9.15 -6.30 -35.96
C GLY A 102 9.86 -5.76 -34.72
N GLN A 103 9.08 -5.54 -33.67
CA GLN A 103 9.52 -5.03 -32.38
C GLN A 103 10.10 -6.17 -31.53
N VAL A 104 11.26 -6.70 -31.91
CA VAL A 104 11.98 -7.74 -31.16
C VAL A 104 13.34 -7.22 -30.73
N TYR A 105 13.55 -7.10 -29.42
CA TYR A 105 14.78 -6.56 -28.84
C TYR A 105 15.48 -7.60 -28.00
N PHE A 106 16.79 -7.71 -28.20
CA PHE A 106 17.67 -8.50 -27.35
C PHE A 106 18.26 -7.61 -26.26
N VAL A 107 17.88 -7.86 -25.02
CA VAL A 107 18.27 -7.08 -23.84
C VAL A 107 18.75 -8.05 -22.76
N ASP A 108 20.06 -8.05 -22.50
CA ASP A 108 20.58 -8.74 -21.32
C ASP A 108 20.34 -7.88 -20.08
N LEU A 109 19.88 -8.52 -19.01
CA LEU A 109 19.46 -7.85 -17.79
C LEU A 109 20.43 -8.18 -16.67
N ASP A 110 21.31 -7.24 -16.35
CA ASP A 110 22.26 -7.39 -15.25
C ASP A 110 21.67 -6.88 -13.93
N VAL A 111 21.58 -7.77 -12.93
CA VAL A 111 21.22 -7.39 -11.57
C VAL A 111 22.45 -6.76 -10.90
N PRO A 112 22.38 -5.50 -10.44
CA PRO A 112 23.52 -4.84 -9.81
C PRO A 112 23.92 -5.53 -8.52
N SER A 113 25.20 -5.38 -8.13
CA SER A 113 25.66 -5.84 -6.82
C SER A 113 24.89 -5.11 -5.73
N PRO A 114 24.36 -5.84 -4.71
CA PRO A 114 23.76 -5.18 -3.56
C PRO A 114 24.73 -4.19 -2.92
N ALA A 115 24.21 -3.03 -2.52
CA ALA A 115 24.90 -2.06 -1.69
C ALA A 115 25.33 -2.70 -0.38
N SER A 116 26.61 -2.53 -0.04
CA SER A 116 27.13 -2.86 1.29
C SER A 116 26.87 -1.69 2.24
N VAL A 117 25.90 -1.88 3.12
CA VAL A 117 25.57 -0.91 4.17
C VAL A 117 26.37 -1.24 5.42
N SER A 118 27.13 -0.28 5.96
CA SER A 118 27.87 -0.42 7.21
C SER A 118 27.98 0.92 7.93
N ALA A 119 27.03 1.22 8.82
CA ALA A 119 27.01 2.47 9.55
C ALA A 119 27.50 2.32 11.00
N ASN A 120 28.01 3.42 11.56
CA ASN A 120 28.14 3.59 13.00
C ASN A 120 27.00 4.47 13.51
N TRP A 121 26.51 4.17 14.70
CA TRP A 121 25.48 4.97 15.36
C TRP A 121 25.89 5.36 16.78
N SER A 122 25.68 6.63 17.10
CA SER A 122 25.80 7.18 18.44
C SER A 122 24.65 8.14 18.73
N VAL A 123 24.20 8.17 19.98
CA VAL A 123 23.09 9.02 20.44
C VAL A 123 23.48 9.79 21.68
N GLY A 124 23.16 11.08 21.70
CA GLY A 124 23.33 11.94 22.86
C GLY A 124 22.19 11.77 23.86
N GLY A 125 22.45 12.17 25.10
CA GLY A 125 21.50 12.06 26.21
C GLY A 125 21.80 10.91 27.17
N SER A 126 21.18 10.96 28.34
CA SER A 126 21.24 9.93 29.36
C SER A 126 19.97 9.09 29.33
N TYR A 127 20.13 7.77 29.23
CA TYR A 127 19.04 6.81 29.23
C TYR A 127 19.37 5.70 30.23
N CYS A 128 18.42 5.38 31.11
CA CYS A 128 18.55 4.31 32.11
C CYS A 128 19.81 4.37 32.99
N ASP A 129 20.27 5.58 33.35
CA ASP A 129 21.50 5.81 34.15
C ASP A 129 22.77 5.14 33.57
N ILE A 130 22.74 4.77 32.28
CA ILE A 130 23.90 4.25 31.56
C ILE A 130 24.72 5.48 31.12
N ASP A 131 25.71 5.83 31.94
CA ASP A 131 26.69 6.86 31.61
C ASP A 131 27.41 6.49 30.31
N GLY A 132 27.27 7.31 29.26
CA GLY A 132 28.01 7.17 28.00
C GLY A 132 27.19 7.00 26.72
N GLY A 133 25.86 7.09 26.77
CA GLY A 133 25.01 6.94 25.57
C GLY A 133 24.89 5.47 25.20
N GLY A 134 23.82 4.83 25.69
CA GLY A 134 23.69 3.38 25.71
C GLY A 134 23.88 2.68 24.35
N ILE A 135 24.54 1.52 24.42
CA ILE A 135 24.68 0.52 23.35
C ILE A 135 23.31 -0.19 23.20
N PHE A 136 22.28 0.53 22.75
CA PHE A 136 20.97 -0.06 22.48
C PHE A 136 21.02 -0.86 21.18
N PRO A 137 20.60 -2.13 21.13
CA PRO A 137 20.41 -2.81 19.86
C PRO A 137 19.42 -2.01 19.00
N LEU A 138 19.66 -1.92 17.70
CA LEU A 138 18.83 -1.16 16.79
C LEU A 138 18.18 -2.11 15.81
N LYS A 139 16.89 -1.92 15.51
CA LYS A 139 16.31 -2.37 14.26
C LYS A 139 16.43 -1.22 13.27
N VAL A 140 17.01 -1.47 12.10
CA VAL A 140 17.14 -0.47 11.05
C VAL A 140 16.31 -0.94 9.87
N GLU A 141 15.35 -0.12 9.46
CA GLU A 141 14.47 -0.38 8.32
C GLU A 141 14.79 0.61 7.19
N PHE A 142 14.98 0.08 5.99
CA PHE A 142 15.18 0.80 4.74
C PHE A 142 13.92 0.63 3.91
N ARG A 143 13.14 1.70 3.73
CA ARG A 143 11.99 1.71 2.83
C ARG A 143 12.37 2.43 1.56
N ARG A 144 12.35 1.74 0.43
CA ARG A 144 12.71 2.34 -0.86
C ARG A 144 11.78 3.52 -1.16
N VAL A 145 12.35 4.65 -1.55
CA VAL A 145 11.58 5.76 -2.11
C VAL A 145 11.15 5.34 -3.51
N SER A 146 9.84 5.11 -3.68
CA SER A 146 9.35 4.72 -4.99
C SER A 146 9.42 5.92 -5.95
N PRO A 147 10.05 5.79 -7.13
CA PRO A 147 10.03 6.86 -8.13
C PRO A 147 8.63 7.06 -8.74
N HIS A 148 7.75 6.07 -8.59
CA HIS A 148 6.42 6.07 -9.18
C HIS A 148 5.34 5.59 -8.21
N VAL A 149 4.15 6.16 -8.33
CA VAL A 149 2.99 5.73 -7.53
C VAL A 149 2.50 4.37 -8.04
N GLY A 150 2.19 3.44 -7.13
CA GLY A 150 1.65 2.12 -7.50
C GLY A 150 2.69 0.99 -7.53
N LEU A 151 3.99 1.31 -7.49
CA LEU A 151 4.99 0.29 -7.15
C LEU A 151 4.87 -0.08 -5.68
N GLU A 152 4.97 -1.37 -5.40
CA GLU A 152 5.00 -1.87 -4.04
C GLU A 152 6.20 -1.29 -3.29
N GLY A 153 5.94 -0.70 -2.13
CA GLY A 153 7.00 -0.19 -1.27
C GLY A 153 7.84 -1.35 -0.75
N GLN A 154 9.07 -1.45 -1.25
CA GLN A 154 10.03 -2.47 -0.79
C GLN A 154 10.66 -2.02 0.52
N SER A 155 10.63 -2.90 1.53
CA SER A 155 11.29 -2.66 2.80
C SER A 155 12.31 -3.75 3.10
N TYR A 156 13.48 -3.31 3.56
CA TYR A 156 14.55 -4.17 4.02
C TYR A 156 14.85 -3.81 5.46
N TRP A 157 15.26 -4.78 6.27
CA TRP A 157 15.63 -4.47 7.63
C TRP A 157 16.75 -5.38 8.14
N THR A 158 17.47 -4.88 9.12
CA THR A 158 18.51 -5.61 9.85
C THR A 158 18.50 -5.20 11.31
N THR A 159 19.24 -5.94 12.14
CA THR A 159 19.49 -5.60 13.53
C THR A 159 20.97 -5.28 13.72
N SER A 160 21.29 -4.30 14.58
CA SER A 160 22.67 -3.94 14.86
C SER A 160 23.37 -4.91 15.82
N ALA A 161 24.69 -4.87 15.78
CA ALA A 161 25.60 -5.48 16.75
C ALA A 161 26.53 -4.41 17.34
N PRO A 162 27.03 -4.58 18.58
CA PRO A 162 27.99 -3.64 19.18
C PRO A 162 29.26 -3.47 18.32
N ASN A 163 29.76 -2.25 18.19
CA ASN A 163 30.95 -1.96 17.38
C ASN A 163 32.28 -1.95 18.18
N GLY A 164 32.23 -2.17 19.50
CA GLY A 164 33.42 -2.17 20.38
C GLY A 164 33.95 -0.78 20.78
N LEU A 165 33.38 0.30 20.26
CA LEU A 165 33.75 1.70 20.53
C LEU A 165 32.62 2.49 21.22
N GLY A 166 31.71 1.78 21.90
CA GLY A 166 30.55 2.41 22.56
C GLY A 166 29.40 2.74 21.61
N GLY A 167 29.39 2.21 20.39
CA GLY A 167 28.29 2.38 19.43
C GLY A 167 27.76 1.07 18.87
N GLN A 168 26.90 1.20 17.88
CA GLN A 168 26.28 0.08 17.15
C GLN A 168 26.73 0.09 15.70
N ARG A 169 26.85 -1.10 15.12
CA ARG A 169 27.11 -1.34 13.71
C ARG A 169 26.06 -2.28 13.15
N PHE A 170 25.56 -2.01 11.96
CA PHE A 170 24.68 -2.93 11.25
C PHE A 170 25.18 -3.14 9.82
N GLU A 171 24.94 -4.34 9.30
CA GLU A 171 25.28 -4.73 7.94
C GLU A 171 24.06 -5.27 7.23
N LEU A 172 23.88 -4.86 5.97
CA LEU A 172 22.78 -5.28 5.12
C LEU A 172 23.18 -5.14 3.65
N ALA A 173 22.70 -6.07 2.82
CA ALA A 173 22.81 -6.04 1.37
C ALA A 173 21.43 -5.66 0.77
N ILE A 174 21.34 -4.49 0.12
CA ILE A 174 20.10 -4.00 -0.53
C ILE A 174 20.41 -3.44 -1.92
N PRO A 175 19.43 -3.32 -2.84
CA PRO A 175 19.64 -2.57 -4.08
C PRO A 175 20.13 -1.13 -3.82
N THR A 176 20.89 -0.57 -4.75
CA THR A 176 21.24 0.86 -4.71
C THR A 176 20.03 1.73 -5.03
N GLY A 177 19.98 2.94 -4.48
CA GLY A 177 18.90 3.89 -4.78
C GLY A 177 18.56 4.77 -3.58
N ASP A 178 17.40 5.42 -3.63
CA ASP A 178 16.95 6.31 -2.56
C ASP A 178 16.05 5.57 -1.57
N TYR A 179 16.29 5.79 -0.27
CA TYR A 179 15.61 5.11 0.82
C TYR A 179 15.22 6.07 1.94
N HIS A 180 14.05 5.86 2.52
CA HIS A 180 13.77 6.32 3.89
C HIS A 180 14.41 5.33 4.86
N VAL A 181 15.23 5.83 5.79
CA VAL A 181 15.89 5.00 6.80
C VAL A 181 15.26 5.27 8.16
N HIS A 182 14.68 4.25 8.77
CA HIS A 182 14.06 4.31 10.09
C HIS A 182 14.88 3.49 11.09
N ILE A 183 15.50 4.16 12.05
CA ILE A 183 16.33 3.56 13.08
C ILE A 183 15.50 3.47 14.36
N ILE A 184 15.26 2.26 14.83
CA ILE A 184 14.36 1.96 15.94
C ILE A 184 15.17 1.28 17.05
N PRO A 185 15.50 2.02 18.12
CA PRO A 185 16.10 1.44 19.32
C PRO A 185 15.24 0.30 19.88
N GLN A 186 15.88 -0.79 20.25
CA GLN A 186 15.25 -1.97 20.84
C GLN A 186 15.51 -2.00 22.35
N PRO A 187 14.61 -2.62 23.13
CA PRO A 187 14.82 -2.85 24.55
C PRO A 187 16.18 -3.51 24.82
N HIS A 188 16.87 -3.02 25.84
CA HIS A 188 18.08 -3.64 26.38
C HIS A 188 17.72 -4.36 27.67
N LYS A 189 18.36 -5.49 27.98
CA LYS A 189 18.04 -6.35 29.15
C LYS A 189 17.96 -5.60 30.51
N ASP A 190 18.65 -4.46 30.61
CA ASP A 190 18.74 -3.64 31.82
C ASP A 190 17.92 -2.33 31.70
N CYS A 191 17.18 -2.14 30.60
CA CYS A 191 16.49 -0.90 30.25
C CYS A 191 15.35 -1.16 29.26
N ASP A 192 14.13 -1.37 29.79
CA ASP A 192 12.94 -1.64 28.98
C ASP A 192 12.03 -0.41 28.78
N TYR A 193 12.22 0.66 29.57
CA TYR A 193 11.23 1.75 29.68
C TYR A 193 11.70 3.14 29.24
N ASP A 194 13.02 3.44 29.22
CA ASP A 194 13.57 4.73 28.77
C ASP A 194 14.52 4.53 27.58
N LEU A 195 13.96 4.11 26.45
CA LEU A 195 14.71 3.91 25.21
C LEU A 195 14.91 5.23 24.47
N PRO A 196 16.04 5.43 23.77
CA PRO A 196 16.18 6.57 22.87
C PRO A 196 15.03 6.62 21.85
N PRO A 197 14.53 7.81 21.49
CA PRO A 197 13.53 7.93 20.42
C PRO A 197 14.04 7.35 19.09
N PRO A 198 13.15 6.79 18.26
CA PRO A 198 13.50 6.42 16.89
C PRO A 198 13.94 7.64 16.07
N ILE A 199 14.76 7.41 15.06
CA ILE A 199 15.24 8.44 14.12
C ILE A 199 14.77 8.08 12.72
N PHE A 200 14.24 9.06 12.00
CA PHE A 200 13.89 8.93 10.60
C PHE A 200 14.78 9.83 9.74
N LEU A 201 15.44 9.22 8.75
CA LEU A 201 16.27 9.90 7.76
C LEU A 201 15.56 9.80 6.40
N PRO A 202 14.91 10.88 5.91
CA PRO A 202 14.23 10.86 4.63
C PRO A 202 15.23 10.81 3.46
N ASN A 203 14.84 10.19 2.34
CA ASN A 203 15.48 10.33 1.03
C ASN A 203 17.02 10.17 1.04
N GLN A 204 17.51 9.16 1.75
CA GLN A 204 18.93 8.82 1.79
C GLN A 204 19.31 8.08 0.51
N HIS A 205 20.24 8.64 -0.26
CA HIS A 205 20.83 7.96 -1.40
C HIS A 205 21.83 6.90 -0.91
N ILE A 206 21.58 5.63 -1.23
CA ILE A 206 22.39 4.48 -0.87
C ILE A 206 23.21 4.04 -2.10
N PRO A 207 24.51 4.39 -2.17
CA PRO A 207 25.41 3.91 -3.21
C PRO A 207 25.86 2.47 -2.94
N ALA A 208 26.70 1.91 -3.82
CA ALA A 208 27.24 0.55 -3.68
C ALA A 208 27.97 0.28 -2.34
N VAL A 209 28.53 1.32 -1.71
CA VAL A 209 29.12 1.24 -0.36
C VAL A 209 28.64 2.44 0.45
N TRP A 210 27.78 2.20 1.45
CA TRP A 210 27.23 3.25 2.30
C TRP A 210 27.74 3.10 3.73
N LYS A 211 28.58 4.04 4.17
CA LYS A 211 29.22 4.03 5.51
C LYS A 211 28.98 5.35 6.26
N PRO A 212 27.73 5.69 6.58
CA PRO A 212 27.43 6.91 7.30
C PRO A 212 27.87 6.78 8.76
N ASP A 213 28.23 7.91 9.36
CA ASP A 213 28.37 8.06 10.80
C ASP A 213 27.15 8.84 11.30
N ILE A 214 26.22 8.13 11.93
CA ILE A 214 24.92 8.67 12.34
C ILE A 214 25.05 9.12 13.80
N MET A 215 25.26 10.41 13.98
CA MET A 215 25.34 11.05 15.29
C MET A 215 24.04 11.81 15.58
N ALA A 216 23.25 11.31 16.53
CA ALA A 216 22.13 12.07 17.06
C ALA A 216 22.59 12.85 18.30
N GLY A 217 22.27 14.14 18.37
CA GLY A 217 22.50 14.96 19.57
C GLY A 217 21.61 14.55 20.74
N SER A 218 21.43 15.43 21.72
CA SER A 218 20.40 15.22 22.75
C SER A 218 19.00 15.33 22.15
N PRO A 219 18.02 14.52 22.62
CA PRO A 219 16.67 14.57 22.08
C PRO A 219 15.99 15.89 22.44
N ARG A 220 15.08 16.33 21.59
CA ARG A 220 14.14 17.40 21.92
C ARG A 220 13.04 16.84 22.82
N VAL A 221 12.45 17.70 23.66
CA VAL A 221 11.33 17.34 24.53
C VAL A 221 10.11 18.10 24.07
N LEU A 222 9.03 17.36 23.79
CA LEU A 222 7.69 17.88 23.63
C LEU A 222 6.95 17.68 24.95
N ALA A 223 6.60 18.75 25.64
CA ALA A 223 5.91 18.71 26.91
C ALA A 223 4.72 19.69 26.94
N GLY A 224 3.70 19.33 27.71
CA GLY A 224 2.48 20.11 27.80
C GLY A 224 1.40 19.41 28.63
N SER A 225 0.17 19.86 28.46
CA SER A 225 -1.03 19.22 29.01
C SER A 225 -2.07 18.95 27.92
N LEU A 226 -2.71 17.79 28.02
CA LEU A 226 -3.89 17.44 27.26
C LEU A 226 -5.12 17.83 28.09
N LYS A 227 -5.96 18.72 27.56
CA LYS A 227 -7.25 19.01 28.17
C LYS A 227 -8.23 17.90 27.83
N VAL A 228 -8.74 17.25 28.87
CA VAL A 228 -9.65 16.11 28.79
C VAL A 228 -11.04 16.54 29.29
N PRO A 229 -12.11 16.32 28.51
CA PRO A 229 -13.46 16.62 28.96
C PRO A 229 -13.84 15.83 30.22
N ARG A 230 -14.78 16.37 30.99
CA ARG A 230 -15.34 15.64 32.15
C ARG A 230 -15.94 14.32 31.70
N GLY A 231 -15.69 13.26 32.48
CA GLY A 231 -16.21 11.92 32.21
C GLY A 231 -15.41 11.08 31.21
N VAL A 232 -14.38 11.66 30.58
CA VAL A 232 -13.46 10.92 29.70
C VAL A 232 -12.22 10.52 30.50
N ASP A 233 -11.93 9.22 30.55
CA ASP A 233 -10.67 8.68 31.06
C ASP A 233 -9.71 8.38 29.90
N VAL A 234 -8.60 9.12 29.85
CA VAL A 234 -7.50 8.92 28.89
C VAL A 234 -6.30 8.19 29.51
N SER A 235 -6.38 7.74 30.76
CA SER A 235 -5.32 6.93 31.37
C SER A 235 -4.99 5.76 30.47
N GLY A 236 -3.72 5.53 30.17
CA GLY A 236 -3.20 4.49 29.28
C GLY A 236 -3.31 4.77 27.77
N TRP A 237 -3.84 5.93 27.37
CA TRP A 237 -3.74 6.39 25.99
C TRP A 237 -2.28 6.69 25.63
N LYS A 238 -1.96 6.58 24.34
CA LYS A 238 -0.59 6.70 23.82
C LYS A 238 -0.46 7.98 22.99
N LEU A 239 0.50 8.84 23.33
CA LEU A 239 0.87 10.03 22.57
C LEU A 239 2.25 9.82 21.93
N ASP A 240 2.34 10.02 20.61
CA ASP A 240 3.59 9.91 19.86
C ASP A 240 3.68 10.96 18.74
N LEU A 241 4.88 11.14 18.18
CA LEU A 241 5.14 11.99 17.02
C LEU A 241 5.45 11.11 15.82
N LEU A 242 4.85 11.45 14.70
CA LEU A 242 5.03 10.78 13.43
C LEU A 242 5.70 11.68 12.41
N GLU A 243 6.49 11.07 11.56
CA GLU A 243 6.97 11.70 10.34
C GLU A 243 5.84 11.77 9.29
N PRO A 244 5.60 12.92 8.66
CA PRO A 244 4.40 13.15 7.84
C PRO A 244 4.34 12.39 6.51
N LEU A 245 5.47 11.99 5.93
CA LEU A 245 5.52 11.29 4.65
C LEU A 245 5.08 9.83 4.79
N THR A 246 5.65 9.13 5.76
CA THR A 246 5.51 7.67 5.93
C THR A 246 4.63 7.27 7.11
N GLY A 247 4.45 8.15 8.09
CA GLY A 247 3.77 7.83 9.35
C GLY A 247 4.63 7.05 10.33
N SER A 248 5.95 6.99 10.11
CA SER A 248 6.90 6.37 11.05
C SER A 248 6.97 7.16 12.35
N VAL A 249 6.96 6.44 13.49
CA VAL A 249 7.15 7.04 14.82
C VAL A 249 8.57 7.57 14.95
N ILE A 250 8.73 8.82 15.38
CA ILE A 250 10.01 9.52 15.60
C ILE A 250 10.22 10.00 17.04
N SER A 251 9.31 9.64 17.94
CA SER A 251 9.39 9.93 19.38
C SER A 251 9.39 8.66 20.23
N GLN A 252 9.67 8.81 21.52
CA GLN A 252 9.15 7.88 22.53
C GLN A 252 7.62 7.89 22.51
N VAL A 253 7.02 6.77 22.89
CA VAL A 253 5.56 6.69 23.08
C VAL A 253 5.26 7.07 24.53
N GLY A 254 4.66 8.24 24.71
CA GLY A 254 4.17 8.68 26.02
C GLY A 254 2.87 7.97 26.36
N VAL A 255 2.76 7.42 27.56
CA VAL A 255 1.51 6.84 28.07
C VAL A 255 0.90 7.85 29.05
N LEU A 256 -0.33 8.25 28.81
CA LEU A 256 -1.01 9.24 29.64
C LEU A 256 -1.46 8.62 30.97
N GLU A 257 -1.33 9.37 32.05
CA GLU A 257 -1.82 9.00 33.38
C GLU A 257 -2.73 10.11 33.88
N GLN A 258 -4.04 9.85 33.93
CA GLN A 258 -5.02 10.83 34.41
C GLN A 258 -5.32 10.54 35.88
N SER A 259 -5.19 11.57 36.71
CA SER A 259 -5.69 11.51 38.10
C SER A 259 -7.16 11.96 38.13
N ASP A 260 -7.97 11.34 39.00
CA ASP A 260 -9.43 11.57 39.10
C ASP A 260 -9.83 13.05 39.30
N ALA A 261 -8.90 13.93 39.64
CA ALA A 261 -9.13 15.32 39.99
C ALA A 261 -8.65 16.35 38.96
N GLN A 262 -7.96 15.95 37.87
CA GLN A 262 -7.33 16.90 36.95
C GLN A 262 -7.90 16.81 35.53
N PRO A 263 -8.48 17.90 34.99
CA PRO A 263 -8.90 17.96 33.58
C PRO A 263 -7.70 18.09 32.63
N ASP A 264 -6.57 18.57 33.14
CA ASP A 264 -5.33 18.74 32.38
C ASP A 264 -4.40 17.57 32.67
N VAL A 265 -4.19 16.70 31.69
CA VAL A 265 -3.33 15.52 31.79
C VAL A 265 -1.94 15.86 31.25
N PRO A 266 -0.90 15.92 32.08
CA PRO A 266 0.44 16.27 31.62
C PRO A 266 1.00 15.18 30.71
N PHE A 267 1.80 15.58 29.72
CA PHE A 267 2.57 14.67 28.89
C PHE A 267 3.98 15.22 28.65
N SER A 268 4.92 14.29 28.40
CA SER A 268 6.28 14.61 28.00
C SER A 268 6.82 13.48 27.14
N VAL A 269 7.23 13.80 25.91
CA VAL A 269 7.80 12.83 24.97
C VAL A 269 9.09 13.36 24.37
N LYS A 270 10.13 12.51 24.36
CA LYS A 270 11.41 12.83 23.72
C LYS A 270 11.34 12.46 22.23
N PHE A 271 11.96 13.24 21.36
CA PHE A 271 12.01 12.96 19.91
C PHE A 271 13.28 13.48 19.24
N TYR A 272 13.59 12.91 18.07
CA TYR A 272 14.63 13.41 17.17
C TYR A 272 14.01 13.96 15.90
N LEU A 273 14.57 15.06 15.41
CA LEU A 273 14.21 15.65 14.12
C LEU A 273 15.48 15.79 13.29
N ALA A 274 15.71 14.84 12.39
CA ALA A 274 16.90 14.82 11.54
C ALA A 274 16.86 15.93 10.49
N ASP A 275 15.67 16.24 9.96
CA ASP A 275 15.43 17.33 9.04
C ASP A 275 14.57 18.42 9.71
N PRO A 276 15.13 19.60 10.03
CA PRO A 276 14.39 20.67 10.71
C PRO A 276 13.26 21.28 9.87
N THR A 277 13.19 21.00 8.56
CA THR A 277 12.12 21.47 7.68
C THR A 277 10.88 20.57 7.72
N THR A 278 11.03 19.34 8.24
CA THR A 278 9.92 18.42 8.42
C THR A 278 9.06 18.88 9.61
N ILE A 279 7.75 18.99 9.40
CA ILE A 279 6.76 19.29 10.44
C ILE A 279 6.15 17.96 10.91
N PRO A 280 6.47 17.48 12.13
CA PRO A 280 5.90 16.24 12.65
C PRO A 280 4.39 16.33 12.88
N ILE A 281 3.77 15.15 12.93
CA ILE A 281 2.37 14.97 13.33
C ILE A 281 2.34 14.47 14.77
N VAL A 282 1.70 15.18 15.68
CA VAL A 282 1.35 14.66 16.99
C VAL A 282 0.16 13.73 16.83
N ARG A 283 0.26 12.49 17.32
CA ARG A 283 -0.82 11.50 17.29
C ARG A 283 -1.14 11.06 18.70
N LEU A 284 -2.43 11.08 19.04
CA LEU A 284 -2.97 10.54 20.28
C LEU A 284 -3.86 9.35 19.96
N ARG A 285 -3.58 8.20 20.57
CA ARG A 285 -4.27 6.93 20.33
C ARG A 285 -4.85 6.36 21.62
N PRO A 286 -6.03 5.71 21.59
CA PRO A 286 -6.54 4.94 22.71
C PRO A 286 -5.64 3.75 23.08
N LYS A 287 -6.00 3.06 24.16
CA LYS A 287 -5.42 1.76 24.51
C LYS A 287 -5.63 0.75 23.38
N ASP A 288 -4.75 -0.23 23.28
CA ASP A 288 -4.94 -1.31 22.30
C ASP A 288 -6.25 -2.06 22.63
N GLY A 289 -7.10 -2.28 21.61
CA GLY A 289 -8.42 -2.90 21.77
C GLY A 289 -9.55 -1.94 22.16
N ASP A 290 -9.24 -0.67 22.41
CA ASP A 290 -10.25 0.36 22.67
C ASP A 290 -10.71 0.99 21.34
N ALA A 291 -12.02 0.90 21.05
CA ALA A 291 -12.63 1.39 19.82
C ALA A 291 -12.80 2.92 19.77
N ARG A 292 -12.20 3.65 20.72
CA ARG A 292 -12.18 5.12 20.75
C ARG A 292 -11.27 5.70 19.67
N LEU A 293 -11.18 7.03 19.66
CA LEU A 293 -10.73 7.81 18.51
C LEU A 293 -9.22 8.04 18.55
N THR A 294 -8.59 7.97 17.37
CA THR A 294 -7.23 8.49 17.18
C THR A 294 -7.32 9.93 16.69
N THR A 295 -6.60 10.85 17.36
CA THR A 295 -6.55 12.27 17.00
C THR A 295 -5.16 12.62 16.50
N TYR A 296 -5.11 13.56 15.55
CA TYR A 296 -3.88 14.04 14.91
C TYR A 296 -3.80 15.57 15.01
N TRP A 297 -2.59 16.10 15.13
CA TRP A 297 -2.30 17.53 15.03
C TRP A 297 -0.98 17.73 14.29
N GLN A 298 -0.83 18.81 13.51
CA GLN A 298 0.49 19.23 13.07
C GLN A 298 1.21 19.96 14.20
N LEU A 299 2.50 19.68 14.38
CA LEU A 299 3.26 20.25 15.47
C LEU A 299 3.32 21.78 15.41
N ASP A 300 3.52 22.37 14.24
CA ASP A 300 3.56 23.84 14.06
C ASP A 300 2.20 24.52 14.29
N GLY A 301 1.11 23.79 14.07
CA GLY A 301 -0.24 24.25 14.37
C GLY A 301 -0.58 24.28 15.87
N VAL A 302 0.14 23.52 16.70
CA VAL A 302 -0.05 23.50 18.17
C VAL A 302 1.07 24.23 18.92
N ALA A 303 2.28 24.25 18.36
CA ALA A 303 3.45 24.98 18.85
C ALA A 303 3.58 26.33 18.13
N LEU A 304 2.56 27.19 18.27
CA LEU A 304 2.41 28.43 17.49
C LEU A 304 3.57 29.44 17.64
N ASP A 305 4.35 29.36 18.71
CA ASP A 305 5.53 30.17 18.99
C ASP A 305 6.86 29.42 18.74
N GLY A 306 6.78 28.19 18.21
CA GLY A 306 7.92 27.28 18.09
C GLY A 306 8.37 26.66 19.43
N SER A 307 7.69 26.95 20.55
CA SER A 307 7.95 26.31 21.83
C SER A 307 7.41 24.88 21.80
N THR A 308 8.27 23.92 22.16
CA THR A 308 7.86 22.54 22.42
C THR A 308 7.54 22.30 23.90
N GLN A 309 7.46 23.37 24.68
CA GLN A 309 7.12 23.37 26.12
C GLN A 309 5.75 24.03 26.32
N ASP A 310 5.05 23.63 27.39
CA ASP A 310 3.76 24.18 27.81
C ASP A 310 2.64 24.11 26.74
N LEU A 311 2.68 23.07 25.90
CA LEU A 311 1.67 22.87 24.87
C LEU A 311 0.31 22.52 25.48
N ALA A 312 -0.74 23.23 25.07
CA ALA A 312 -2.10 22.89 25.42
C ALA A 312 -2.76 22.15 24.25
N LEU A 313 -2.80 20.82 24.33
CA LEU A 313 -3.54 20.00 23.38
C LEU A 313 -4.99 19.91 23.81
N LEU A 314 -5.90 20.12 22.87
CA LEU A 314 -7.33 19.97 23.08
C LEU A 314 -7.78 18.69 22.40
N LEU A 315 -8.35 17.75 23.18
CA LEU A 315 -8.89 16.50 22.62
C LEU A 315 -10.08 16.78 21.69
N PHE A 316 -10.84 17.84 21.99
CA PHE A 316 -11.98 18.33 21.20
C PHE A 316 -11.96 19.87 21.16
N ASP A 317 -12.61 20.47 20.16
CA ASP A 317 -12.74 21.93 20.05
C ASP A 317 -13.41 22.51 21.31
N ALA A 318 -12.86 23.58 21.87
CA ALA A 318 -13.36 24.21 23.10
C ALA A 318 -14.77 24.79 22.94
N GLU A 319 -15.19 25.10 21.71
CA GLU A 319 -16.60 25.45 21.43
C GLU A 319 -17.53 24.22 21.41
N ALA A 320 -17.00 23.03 21.17
CA ALA A 320 -17.74 21.76 21.27
C ALA A 320 -17.82 21.22 22.72
N GLU A 321 -16.96 21.71 23.63
CA GLU A 321 -16.92 21.32 25.06
C GLU A 321 -18.21 21.66 25.84
N ALA A 322 -19.12 22.46 25.29
CA ALA A 322 -20.37 22.78 25.98
C ALA A 322 -21.48 21.70 25.87
N GLU A 323 -21.45 20.78 24.88
CA GLU A 323 -22.58 19.85 24.63
C GLU A 323 -22.25 18.42 24.11
N ALA A 324 -20.99 18.02 23.97
CA ALA A 324 -20.63 16.84 23.16
C ALA A 324 -20.15 15.60 23.94
N GLU A 325 -21.01 14.99 24.77
CA GLU A 325 -20.80 13.57 25.11
C GLU A 325 -20.82 12.74 23.81
N ALA A 326 -19.90 11.77 23.68
CA ALA A 326 -19.92 10.86 22.55
C ALA A 326 -21.24 10.08 22.58
N ARG A 327 -21.98 10.15 21.47
CA ARG A 327 -23.32 9.60 21.38
C ARG A 327 -23.24 8.18 20.80
N ARG A 328 -23.96 7.22 21.40
CA ARG A 328 -24.14 5.90 20.77
C ARG A 328 -24.87 6.10 19.44
N VAL A 329 -24.24 5.70 18.36
CA VAL A 329 -24.78 5.69 16.99
C VAL A 329 -25.03 4.25 16.61
N GLU A 330 -26.25 3.96 16.16
CA GLU A 330 -26.66 2.64 15.70
C GLU A 330 -27.17 2.78 14.26
N GLY A 331 -26.56 2.01 13.37
CA GLY A 331 -26.95 1.98 11.97
C GLY A 331 -27.10 0.56 11.45
N ARG A 332 -27.88 0.40 10.38
CA ARG A 332 -28.03 -0.85 9.65
C ARG A 332 -27.57 -0.68 8.21
N VAL A 333 -26.83 -1.66 7.72
CA VAL A 333 -26.47 -1.79 6.31
C VAL A 333 -27.46 -2.76 5.67
N LEU A 334 -28.24 -2.25 4.72
CA LEU A 334 -29.27 -2.99 4.02
C LEU A 334 -29.02 -2.93 2.52
N ASP A 335 -29.46 -3.95 1.77
CA ASP A 335 -29.54 -3.85 0.31
C ASP A 335 -30.79 -3.06 -0.14
N MET A 336 -30.91 -2.82 -1.44
CA MET A 336 -32.06 -2.10 -2.03
C MET A 336 -33.42 -2.81 -1.82
N ALA A 337 -33.43 -4.10 -1.46
CA ALA A 337 -34.63 -4.85 -1.11
C ALA A 337 -34.94 -4.83 0.40
N GLY A 338 -34.09 -4.19 1.21
CA GLY A 338 -34.22 -4.10 2.66
C GLY A 338 -33.66 -5.30 3.42
N ASN A 339 -32.92 -6.20 2.76
CA ASN A 339 -32.26 -7.32 3.43
C ASN A 339 -30.98 -6.84 4.12
N PRO A 340 -30.63 -7.39 5.30
CA PRO A 340 -29.38 -7.06 5.96
C PRO A 340 -28.17 -7.52 5.15
N VAL A 341 -27.10 -6.71 5.15
CA VAL A 341 -25.84 -7.01 4.46
C VAL A 341 -24.70 -7.01 5.47
N PHE A 342 -23.93 -8.10 5.49
CA PHE A 342 -22.68 -8.16 6.24
C PHE A 342 -21.60 -7.33 5.54
N ALA A 343 -21.11 -6.27 6.19
CA ALA A 343 -20.22 -5.28 5.62
C ALA A 343 -19.18 -4.77 6.63
N THR A 344 -18.00 -4.44 6.12
CA THR A 344 -17.05 -3.58 6.84
C THR A 344 -17.52 -2.13 6.71
N VAL A 345 -17.63 -1.43 7.83
CA VAL A 345 -18.07 -0.03 7.92
C VAL A 345 -16.91 0.84 8.38
N ARG A 346 -16.56 1.83 7.57
CA ARG A 346 -15.55 2.84 7.89
C ARG A 346 -16.20 4.19 8.06
N ILE A 347 -16.00 4.81 9.22
CA ILE A 347 -16.52 6.13 9.55
C ILE A 347 -15.34 7.10 9.61
N GLN A 348 -15.41 8.17 8.84
CA GLN A 348 -14.37 9.20 8.78
C GLN A 348 -14.96 10.60 8.98
N ARG A 349 -14.18 11.53 9.53
CA ARG A 349 -14.51 12.96 9.57
C ARG A 349 -13.35 13.72 8.96
N ALA A 350 -13.65 14.53 7.95
CA ALA A 350 -12.69 15.49 7.40
C ALA A 350 -12.51 16.64 8.39
N THR A 351 -11.34 17.28 8.36
CA THR A 351 -11.11 18.53 9.10
C THR A 351 -12.12 19.59 8.63
N THR A 352 -12.90 20.17 9.55
CA THR A 352 -13.63 21.41 9.29
C THR A 352 -12.64 22.57 9.19
N SER A 353 -12.85 23.48 8.25
CA SER A 353 -11.95 24.61 7.91
C SER A 353 -11.93 25.73 8.97
N GLY A 354 -11.69 25.37 10.24
CA GLY A 354 -11.46 26.30 11.36
C GLY A 354 -9.99 26.69 11.47
N LYS A 355 -9.72 27.87 12.04
CA LYS A 355 -8.37 28.48 12.11
C LYS A 355 -7.35 27.69 12.92
N LEU A 356 -7.77 26.72 13.74
CA LEU A 356 -6.90 25.88 14.55
C LEU A 356 -7.59 24.51 14.65
N GLN A 357 -6.88 23.45 14.25
CA GLN A 357 -7.15 22.01 14.48
C GLN A 357 -7.38 21.17 13.21
N HIS A 358 -6.31 20.49 12.81
CA HIS A 358 -6.33 19.40 11.85
C HIS A 358 -6.60 18.05 12.55
N ALA A 359 -7.70 17.95 13.31
CA ALA A 359 -8.13 16.69 13.89
C ALA A 359 -8.91 15.89 12.83
N ALA A 360 -8.43 14.69 12.53
CA ALA A 360 -9.15 13.76 11.65
C ALA A 360 -9.56 12.51 12.40
N TYR A 361 -10.74 12.02 12.05
CA TYR A 361 -11.40 10.89 12.70
C TYR A 361 -11.37 9.69 11.76
N LYS A 362 -11.03 8.51 12.29
CA LYS A 362 -11.24 7.25 11.60
C LYS A 362 -11.63 6.15 12.59
N LEU A 363 -12.72 5.46 12.29
CA LEU A 363 -13.18 4.26 12.99
C LEU A 363 -13.53 3.20 11.94
N ASP A 364 -13.01 2.00 12.11
CA ASP A 364 -13.37 0.82 11.32
C ASP A 364 -14.14 -0.14 12.24
N THR A 365 -15.30 -0.63 11.79
CA THR A 365 -16.15 -1.60 12.48
C THR A 365 -16.77 -2.55 11.45
N GLU A 366 -17.46 -3.59 11.91
CA GLU A 366 -18.18 -4.54 11.06
C GLU A 366 -19.64 -4.60 11.50
N THR A 367 -20.53 -4.88 10.56
CA THR A 367 -21.92 -5.17 10.88
C THR A 367 -22.07 -6.61 11.40
N ASP A 368 -23.09 -6.88 12.20
CA ASP A 368 -23.49 -8.25 12.52
C ASP A 368 -24.32 -8.94 11.41
N GLU A 369 -24.83 -10.13 11.68
CA GLU A 369 -25.70 -10.91 10.76
C GLU A 369 -27.02 -10.19 10.42
N THR A 370 -27.44 -9.20 11.22
CA THR A 370 -28.62 -8.37 11.00
C THR A 370 -28.30 -7.05 10.30
N GLY A 371 -27.05 -6.91 9.83
CA GLY A 371 -26.53 -5.70 9.20
C GLY A 371 -26.31 -4.56 10.18
N LEU A 372 -26.42 -4.79 11.49
CA LEU A 372 -26.32 -3.75 12.52
C LEU A 372 -24.86 -3.42 12.82
N PHE A 373 -24.51 -2.14 12.87
CA PHE A 373 -23.25 -1.67 13.44
C PHE A 373 -23.52 -0.64 14.54
N GLU A 374 -22.60 -0.58 15.50
CA GLU A 374 -22.62 0.38 16.60
C GLU A 374 -21.30 1.15 16.66
N ALA A 375 -21.39 2.44 16.98
CA ALA A 375 -20.24 3.31 17.19
C ALA A 375 -20.55 4.35 18.28
N SER A 376 -19.52 4.92 18.90
CA SER A 376 -19.65 6.05 19.80
C SER A 376 -19.04 7.29 19.13
N LEU A 377 -19.87 8.20 18.64
CA LEU A 377 -19.45 9.33 17.81
C LEU A 377 -19.73 10.66 18.53
N PRO A 378 -18.74 11.56 18.65
CA PRO A 378 -18.99 12.95 19.00
C PRO A 378 -19.91 13.64 17.98
N PRO A 379 -20.58 14.74 18.32
CA PRO A 379 -21.31 15.56 17.36
C PRO A 379 -20.41 16.05 16.23
N GLY A 380 -20.95 16.02 15.01
CA GLY A 380 -20.21 16.39 13.82
C GLY A 380 -20.76 15.76 12.54
N GLU A 381 -20.15 16.13 11.42
CA GLU A 381 -20.43 15.54 10.12
C GLU A 381 -19.39 14.48 9.80
N TYR A 382 -19.84 13.29 9.43
CA TYR A 382 -19.01 12.12 9.13
C TYR A 382 -19.37 11.58 7.75
N VAL A 383 -18.41 10.95 7.09
CA VAL A 383 -18.65 10.10 5.92
C VAL A 383 -18.54 8.65 6.36
N VAL A 384 -19.59 7.89 6.09
CA VAL A 384 -19.68 6.47 6.39
C VAL A 384 -19.58 5.71 5.08
N TYR A 385 -18.55 4.89 4.96
CA TYR A 385 -18.36 3.95 3.88
C TYR A 385 -18.80 2.56 4.35
N ALA A 386 -19.62 1.87 3.57
CA ALA A 386 -20.00 0.49 3.82
C ALA A 386 -19.56 -0.37 2.63
N GLN A 387 -18.79 -1.41 2.91
CA GLN A 387 -18.24 -2.33 1.91
C GLN A 387 -18.71 -3.75 2.21
N PRO A 388 -19.53 -4.37 1.34
CA PRO A 388 -20.01 -5.73 1.55
C PRO A 388 -18.86 -6.74 1.61
N SER A 389 -18.91 -7.59 2.62
CA SER A 389 -17.91 -8.63 2.89
C SER A 389 -18.46 -9.98 2.44
N GLY A 390 -17.85 -10.56 1.39
CA GLY A 390 -18.25 -11.87 0.88
C GLY A 390 -19.40 -11.88 -0.14
N ASP A 391 -19.97 -10.71 -0.49
CA ASP A 391 -20.97 -10.58 -1.56
C ASP A 391 -20.46 -9.68 -2.68
N ALA A 392 -20.11 -10.28 -3.82
CA ALA A 392 -19.65 -9.59 -5.02
C ALA A 392 -20.81 -9.00 -5.86
N THR A 393 -22.06 -9.36 -5.57
CA THR A 393 -23.24 -8.85 -6.30
C THR A 393 -23.68 -7.46 -5.81
N LYS A 394 -23.22 -7.05 -4.63
CA LYS A 394 -23.53 -5.78 -3.99
C LYS A 394 -22.35 -4.83 -4.11
N ALA A 395 -22.55 -3.54 -4.34
CA ALA A 395 -21.47 -2.56 -4.46
C ALA A 395 -21.09 -1.95 -3.10
N LYS A 396 -20.07 -1.09 -3.06
CA LYS A 396 -19.85 -0.20 -1.91
C LYS A 396 -20.89 0.93 -1.86
N ALA A 397 -21.16 1.46 -0.67
CA ALA A 397 -21.96 2.68 -0.48
C ALA A 397 -21.20 3.73 0.33
N GLU A 398 -21.59 4.99 0.11
CA GLU A 398 -21.12 6.16 0.85
C GLU A 398 -22.32 6.95 1.34
N GLN A 399 -22.29 7.38 2.60
CA GLN A 399 -23.34 8.22 3.18
C GLN A 399 -22.75 9.26 4.12
N ILE A 400 -23.24 10.50 4.01
CA ILE A 400 -22.92 11.56 4.97
C ILE A 400 -23.85 11.42 6.18
N LEU A 401 -23.27 11.35 7.37
CA LEU A 401 -23.96 11.25 8.64
C LEU A 401 -23.72 12.50 9.49
N LYS A 402 -24.79 13.21 9.88
CA LYS A 402 -24.71 14.38 10.76
C LYS A 402 -25.15 14.00 12.16
N VAL A 403 -24.19 13.75 13.04
CA VAL A 403 -24.44 13.39 14.44
C VAL A 403 -24.70 14.67 15.24
N PRO A 404 -25.92 14.89 15.78
CA PRO A 404 -26.22 16.06 16.59
C PRO A 404 -25.71 15.88 18.03
N ALA A 405 -25.61 16.98 18.77
CA ALA A 405 -25.38 16.95 20.21
C ALA A 405 -26.51 16.21 20.96
N GLY A 406 -26.20 15.70 22.15
CA GLY A 406 -27.14 15.03 23.05
C GLY A 406 -26.67 13.64 23.52
N SER A 407 -27.30 13.14 24.59
CA SER A 407 -26.93 11.90 25.29
C SER A 407 -27.72 10.66 24.86
N ASP A 408 -28.86 10.81 24.19
CA ASP A 408 -29.70 9.69 23.75
C ASP A 408 -29.03 8.89 22.62
N CYS A 409 -29.50 7.69 22.27
CA CYS A 409 -28.98 7.03 21.07
C CYS A 409 -29.30 7.83 19.79
N TYR A 410 -28.35 7.98 18.87
CA TYR A 410 -28.61 8.36 17.48
C TYR A 410 -28.80 7.08 16.66
N CYS A 411 -29.95 6.45 16.88
CA CYS A 411 -30.29 5.13 16.35
C CYS A 411 -31.09 5.22 15.04
N GLY A 412 -31.23 4.08 14.35
CA GLY A 412 -32.11 3.93 13.18
C GLY A 412 -31.51 4.45 11.88
N GLN A 413 -30.21 4.70 11.84
CA GLN A 413 -29.53 5.09 10.60
C GLN A 413 -29.54 3.90 9.63
N THR A 414 -29.77 4.16 8.34
CA THR A 414 -29.77 3.11 7.32
C THR A 414 -28.83 3.51 6.20
N ILE A 415 -27.90 2.60 5.89
CA ILE A 415 -26.99 2.70 4.75
C ILE A 415 -27.47 1.70 3.70
N LEU A 416 -27.87 2.21 2.54
CA LEU A 416 -28.35 1.37 1.44
C LEU A 416 -27.19 1.01 0.51
N ILE A 417 -27.01 -0.28 0.31
CA ILE A 417 -26.03 -0.86 -0.58
C ILE A 417 -26.67 -1.11 -1.96
N PRO A 418 -26.20 -0.44 -3.03
CA PRO A 418 -26.68 -0.71 -4.36
C PRO A 418 -26.16 -2.05 -4.90
N GLU A 419 -26.74 -2.53 -5.99
CA GLU A 419 -26.19 -3.66 -6.74
C GLU A 419 -24.87 -3.27 -7.41
N ALA A 420 -23.93 -4.21 -7.46
CA ALA A 420 -22.69 -4.07 -8.22
C ALA A 420 -22.99 -3.99 -9.73
N GLY A 421 -22.25 -3.12 -10.40
CA GLY A 421 -22.25 -3.02 -11.85
C GLY A 421 -21.82 -4.31 -12.54
N SER A 422 -22.04 -4.37 -13.85
CA SER A 422 -21.55 -5.45 -14.69
C SER A 422 -20.57 -4.89 -15.71
N LEU A 423 -19.30 -5.27 -15.64
CA LEU A 423 -18.34 -5.03 -16.71
C LEU A 423 -18.34 -6.27 -17.60
N ARG A 424 -18.82 -6.12 -18.83
CA ARG A 424 -18.93 -7.19 -19.82
C ARG A 424 -18.04 -6.87 -21.00
N GLY A 425 -17.64 -7.91 -21.72
CA GLY A 425 -16.96 -7.67 -22.97
C GLY A 425 -16.70 -8.93 -23.76
N ARG A 426 -16.19 -8.70 -24.96
CA ARG A 426 -15.69 -9.73 -25.87
C ARG A 426 -14.25 -9.42 -26.23
N VAL A 427 -13.48 -10.48 -26.42
CA VAL A 427 -12.06 -10.43 -26.73
C VAL A 427 -11.80 -11.34 -27.91
N SER A 428 -11.34 -10.74 -29.01
CA SER A 428 -10.85 -11.47 -30.17
C SER A 428 -9.33 -11.39 -30.27
N GLY A 429 -8.71 -12.34 -30.95
CA GLY A 429 -7.36 -12.17 -31.46
C GLY A 429 -7.32 -11.26 -32.69
N PRO A 430 -6.12 -10.90 -33.17
CA PRO A 430 -5.94 -10.02 -34.32
C PRO A 430 -6.60 -10.51 -35.61
N THR A 431 -6.80 -11.83 -35.77
CA THR A 431 -7.42 -12.42 -36.96
C THR A 431 -8.93 -12.65 -36.80
N GLY A 432 -9.50 -12.18 -35.68
CA GLY A 432 -10.93 -12.29 -35.37
C GLY A 432 -11.33 -13.57 -34.65
N GLU A 433 -10.37 -14.44 -34.34
CA GLU A 433 -10.60 -15.65 -33.55
C GLU A 433 -11.00 -15.29 -32.11
N GLN A 434 -11.81 -16.12 -31.47
CA GLN A 434 -12.25 -15.86 -30.09
C GLN A 434 -11.19 -16.31 -29.08
N MET A 435 -10.87 -15.44 -28.13
CA MET A 435 -9.96 -15.77 -27.04
C MET A 435 -10.72 -16.47 -25.91
N ALA A 436 -10.23 -17.61 -25.45
CA ALA A 436 -10.77 -18.31 -24.27
C ALA A 436 -9.67 -18.43 -23.20
N GLY A 437 -10.02 -18.78 -21.96
CA GLY A 437 -9.06 -19.17 -20.92
C GLY A 437 -8.14 -18.08 -20.36
N ALA A 438 -8.06 -16.89 -20.98
CA ALA A 438 -7.29 -15.78 -20.44
C ALA A 438 -7.94 -15.25 -19.15
N ALA A 439 -7.12 -14.92 -18.17
CA ALA A 439 -7.58 -14.32 -16.93
C ALA A 439 -7.89 -12.83 -17.15
N VAL A 440 -8.99 -12.35 -16.58
CA VAL A 440 -9.44 -10.96 -16.68
C VAL A 440 -9.36 -10.34 -15.30
N PHE A 441 -8.74 -9.16 -15.19
CA PHE A 441 -8.59 -8.43 -13.94
C PHE A 441 -9.04 -6.99 -14.11
N ALA A 442 -9.78 -6.47 -13.14
CA ALA A 442 -10.03 -5.05 -12.95
C ALA A 442 -9.52 -4.68 -11.55
N VAL A 443 -8.31 -4.10 -11.50
CA VAL A 443 -7.66 -3.69 -10.25
C VAL A 443 -7.95 -2.21 -10.04
N PRO A 444 -8.28 -1.75 -8.82
CA PRO A 444 -8.53 -0.32 -8.58
C PRO A 444 -7.33 0.52 -9.00
N SER A 445 -7.56 1.57 -9.80
CA SER A 445 -6.46 2.44 -10.22
C SER A 445 -5.88 3.14 -9.00
N VAL A 446 -4.56 3.07 -8.85
CA VAL A 446 -3.89 3.69 -7.70
C VAL A 446 -3.88 5.21 -7.92
N SER A 447 -4.60 5.93 -7.07
CA SER A 447 -4.54 7.40 -7.06
C SER A 447 -3.15 7.89 -6.61
N ALA A 448 -2.81 9.15 -6.92
CA ALA A 448 -1.54 9.78 -6.55
C ALA A 448 -1.08 9.43 -5.13
N ALA A 449 0.22 9.16 -4.95
CA ALA A 449 0.79 8.85 -3.64
C ALA A 449 0.52 10.02 -2.69
N LYS A 450 -0.39 9.80 -1.75
CA LYS A 450 -0.63 10.74 -0.65
C LYS A 450 0.42 10.49 0.42
N SER A 451 0.99 11.55 0.99
CA SER A 451 1.74 11.45 2.24
C SER A 451 0.86 10.84 3.33
N TYR A 452 1.47 10.23 4.36
CA TYR A 452 0.72 9.75 5.51
C TYR A 452 -0.17 10.83 6.10
N PHE A 453 0.33 12.06 6.20
CA PHE A 453 -0.43 13.22 6.64
C PHE A 453 -1.71 13.43 5.84
N ASN A 454 -1.61 13.45 4.50
CA ASN A 454 -2.77 13.63 3.63
C ASN A 454 -3.75 12.47 3.75
N ARG A 455 -3.28 11.23 3.94
CA ARG A 455 -4.15 10.05 4.15
C ARG A 455 -4.92 10.10 5.47
N VAL A 456 -4.28 10.56 6.55
CA VAL A 456 -4.96 10.62 7.85
C VAL A 456 -5.91 11.82 7.94
N LEU A 457 -5.61 12.94 7.27
CA LEU A 457 -6.42 14.15 7.38
C LEU A 457 -7.53 14.31 6.34
N GLN A 458 -7.30 13.79 5.13
CA GLN A 458 -8.29 13.86 4.08
C GLN A 458 -9.17 12.62 4.17
N LEU A 459 -10.43 12.77 3.73
CA LEU A 459 -11.26 11.60 3.48
C LEU A 459 -10.57 10.78 2.39
N ASP A 460 -10.20 9.56 2.76
CA ASP A 460 -9.64 8.63 1.80
C ASP A 460 -10.83 7.97 1.10
N PRO A 461 -11.05 8.25 -0.20
CA PRO A 461 -12.17 7.65 -0.89
C PRO A 461 -12.01 6.13 -0.81
N LEU A 462 -13.11 5.43 -0.52
CA LEU A 462 -13.09 3.98 -0.57
C LEU A 462 -12.80 3.58 -2.02
N LEU A 463 -11.64 2.97 -2.26
CA LEU A 463 -11.31 2.44 -3.58
C LEU A 463 -12.32 1.34 -3.94
N PRO A 464 -12.67 1.16 -5.23
CA PRO A 464 -13.48 0.02 -5.61
C PRO A 464 -12.78 -1.31 -5.23
N ARG A 465 -13.52 -2.42 -5.14
CA ARG A 465 -12.91 -3.74 -4.99
C ARG A 465 -12.33 -4.23 -6.29
N GLN A 466 -11.19 -4.94 -6.21
CA GLN A 466 -10.70 -5.71 -7.33
C GLN A 466 -11.73 -6.76 -7.75
N ALA A 467 -11.92 -6.90 -9.06
CA ALA A 467 -12.71 -7.96 -9.66
C ALA A 467 -11.83 -8.80 -10.60
N SER A 468 -12.11 -10.10 -10.68
CA SER A 468 -11.41 -11.00 -11.59
C SER A 468 -12.33 -12.08 -12.15
N GLY A 469 -11.97 -12.60 -13.32
CA GLY A 469 -12.68 -13.67 -13.99
C GLY A 469 -11.81 -14.33 -15.07
N VAL A 470 -12.44 -15.11 -15.94
CA VAL A 470 -11.77 -15.82 -17.05
C VAL A 470 -12.62 -15.65 -18.30
N LEU A 471 -11.98 -15.57 -19.47
CA LEU A 471 -12.68 -15.56 -20.75
C LEU A 471 -13.33 -16.91 -21.04
N GLN A 472 -14.62 -16.89 -21.41
CA GLN A 472 -15.40 -18.03 -21.85
C GLN A 472 -15.98 -17.75 -23.24
N GLY A 473 -15.53 -18.48 -24.26
CA GLY A 473 -15.98 -18.29 -25.66
C GLY A 473 -15.80 -16.86 -26.16
N GLY A 474 -14.64 -16.23 -25.89
CA GLY A 474 -14.41 -14.82 -26.22
C GLY A 474 -14.98 -13.83 -25.20
N GLY A 475 -15.96 -14.21 -24.38
CA GLY A 475 -16.69 -13.29 -23.51
C GLY A 475 -16.21 -13.26 -22.06
N PHE A 476 -16.47 -12.16 -21.36
CA PHE A 476 -16.41 -12.10 -19.89
C PHE A 476 -17.55 -11.25 -19.30
N SER A 477 -17.82 -11.48 -18.02
CA SER A 477 -18.73 -10.66 -17.22
C SER A 477 -18.24 -10.61 -15.77
N LEU A 478 -17.82 -9.44 -15.31
CA LEU A 478 -17.38 -9.18 -13.94
C LEU A 478 -18.46 -8.38 -13.20
N ARG A 479 -18.64 -8.67 -11.92
CA ARG A 479 -19.35 -7.78 -11.00
C ARG A 479 -18.36 -6.80 -10.40
N ILE A 480 -18.66 -5.51 -10.46
CA ILE A 480 -17.67 -4.48 -10.18
C ILE A 480 -18.29 -3.27 -9.49
N ASP A 481 -17.55 -2.69 -8.55
CA ASP A 481 -17.94 -1.43 -7.91
C ASP A 481 -17.78 -0.25 -8.88
N PRO A 482 -18.57 0.83 -8.75
CA PRO A 482 -18.27 2.08 -9.44
C PRO A 482 -16.90 2.65 -9.05
N GLY A 483 -16.17 3.20 -10.01
CA GLY A 483 -14.84 3.77 -9.82
C GLY A 483 -13.93 3.61 -11.02
N GLU A 484 -12.65 3.91 -10.84
CA GLU A 484 -11.61 3.75 -11.86
C GLU A 484 -10.80 2.47 -11.63
N PHE A 485 -10.51 1.75 -12.72
CA PHE A 485 -9.80 0.50 -12.70
C PHE A 485 -8.70 0.45 -13.76
N ASP A 486 -7.59 -0.16 -13.40
CA ASP A 486 -6.65 -0.66 -14.37
C ASP A 486 -7.09 -2.07 -14.77
N PHE A 487 -7.58 -2.16 -16.00
CA PHE A 487 -8.13 -3.38 -16.56
C PHE A 487 -7.07 -4.12 -17.37
N SER A 488 -6.97 -5.44 -17.17
CA SER A 488 -6.06 -6.27 -17.94
C SER A 488 -6.65 -7.63 -18.30
N ILE A 489 -6.28 -8.14 -19.47
CA ILE A 489 -6.50 -9.51 -19.88
C ILE A 489 -5.12 -10.16 -20.02
N ARG A 490 -4.93 -11.27 -19.31
CA ARG A 490 -3.67 -12.00 -19.21
C ARG A 490 -3.85 -13.37 -19.87
N PRO A 491 -3.40 -13.53 -21.13
CA PRO A 491 -3.37 -14.84 -21.77
C PRO A 491 -2.55 -15.84 -20.93
N PRO A 492 -2.88 -17.13 -20.97
CA PRO A 492 -2.07 -18.12 -20.29
C PRO A 492 -0.68 -18.23 -20.93
N PRO A 493 0.30 -18.74 -20.16
CA PRO A 493 1.63 -19.03 -20.67
C PRO A 493 1.59 -19.88 -21.94
N GLY A 494 2.48 -19.57 -22.89
CA GLY A 494 2.61 -20.32 -24.15
C GLY A 494 1.69 -19.88 -25.30
N SER A 495 0.71 -18.98 -25.05
CA SER A 495 -0.13 -18.43 -26.13
C SER A 495 0.60 -17.48 -27.09
N ALA A 496 1.79 -17.00 -26.71
CA ALA A 496 2.59 -16.01 -27.43
C ALA A 496 1.87 -14.66 -27.69
N TYR A 497 0.76 -14.39 -26.99
CA TYR A 497 0.11 -13.08 -26.93
C TYR A 497 0.60 -12.28 -25.71
N PRO A 498 0.75 -10.95 -25.81
CA PRO A 498 1.04 -10.10 -24.66
C PRO A 498 -0.20 -9.95 -23.78
N TRP A 499 -0.08 -9.28 -22.65
CA TRP A 499 -1.27 -8.79 -21.95
C TRP A 499 -1.97 -7.71 -22.79
N LEU A 500 -3.30 -7.62 -22.67
CA LEU A 500 -4.04 -6.43 -23.09
C LEU A 500 -4.29 -5.59 -21.85
N VAL A 501 -3.91 -4.32 -21.89
CA VAL A 501 -4.01 -3.42 -20.75
C VAL A 501 -4.71 -2.11 -21.11
N ARG A 502 -5.69 -1.74 -20.28
CA ARG A 502 -6.55 -0.55 -20.38
C ARG A 502 -6.46 0.20 -19.05
N PRO A 503 -5.60 1.22 -18.93
CA PRO A 503 -5.50 2.01 -17.71
C PRO A 503 -6.79 2.81 -17.48
N ARG A 504 -7.17 3.01 -16.21
CA ARG A 504 -8.21 3.97 -15.78
C ARG A 504 -9.56 3.82 -16.49
N LEU A 505 -9.97 2.59 -16.72
CA LEU A 505 -11.34 2.29 -17.13
C LEU A 505 -12.31 2.79 -16.05
N THR A 506 -13.09 3.81 -16.37
CA THR A 506 -14.11 4.35 -15.47
C THR A 506 -15.40 3.54 -15.57
N VAL A 507 -15.85 2.98 -14.45
CA VAL A 507 -17.18 2.41 -14.29
C VAL A 507 -18.07 3.45 -13.61
N PRO A 508 -19.13 3.94 -14.30
CA PRO A 508 -19.95 5.02 -13.77
C PRO A 508 -20.78 4.56 -12.57
N SER A 509 -21.08 5.50 -11.67
CA SER A 509 -21.99 5.29 -10.53
C SER A 509 -23.43 5.53 -10.97
N THR A 510 -24.00 4.61 -11.74
CA THR A 510 -25.44 4.59 -12.09
C THR A 510 -26.12 3.36 -11.50
N ASP A 511 -27.44 3.25 -11.57
CA ASP A 511 -28.12 1.99 -11.22
C ASP A 511 -27.80 0.94 -12.28
N ALA A 512 -27.07 -0.11 -11.88
CA ALA A 512 -26.63 -1.23 -12.73
C ALA A 512 -25.87 -0.82 -14.02
N PRO A 513 -24.70 -0.16 -13.91
CA PRO A 513 -23.90 0.19 -15.08
C PRO A 513 -23.49 -1.09 -15.81
N ILE A 514 -23.87 -1.19 -17.08
CA ILE A 514 -23.32 -2.19 -17.99
C ILE A 514 -22.32 -1.46 -18.86
N ALA A 515 -21.03 -1.73 -18.63
CA ALA A 515 -19.98 -1.34 -19.56
C ALA A 515 -19.72 -2.54 -20.47
N GLU A 516 -19.94 -2.39 -21.77
CA GLU A 516 -19.60 -3.41 -22.78
C GLU A 516 -18.31 -3.01 -23.49
N LEU A 517 -17.33 -3.90 -23.46
CA LEU A 517 -16.05 -3.71 -24.12
C LEU A 517 -15.92 -4.72 -25.28
N ASP A 518 -15.69 -4.24 -26.49
CA ASP A 518 -15.22 -5.08 -27.59
C ASP A 518 -13.72 -4.83 -27.76
N LEU A 519 -12.91 -5.84 -27.45
CA LEU A 519 -11.47 -5.76 -27.34
C LEU A 519 -10.80 -6.71 -28.32
N THR A 520 -9.61 -6.32 -28.79
CA THR A 520 -8.77 -7.16 -29.65
C THR A 520 -7.38 -7.26 -29.04
N MET A 521 -6.89 -8.49 -28.86
CA MET A 521 -5.52 -8.73 -28.41
C MET A 521 -4.54 -8.18 -29.44
N PRO A 522 -3.52 -7.40 -29.05
CA PRO A 522 -2.50 -6.95 -29.98
C PRO A 522 -1.43 -8.03 -30.20
N TYR A 523 -0.66 -7.90 -31.28
CA TYR A 523 0.63 -8.62 -31.39
C TYR A 523 1.68 -7.97 -30.48
N PRO A 524 2.59 -8.75 -29.86
CA PRO A 524 3.51 -8.24 -28.87
C PRO A 524 4.63 -7.38 -29.48
N ALA A 525 5.12 -6.42 -28.69
CA ALA A 525 6.53 -6.05 -28.70
C ALA A 525 7.27 -7.00 -27.75
N VAL A 526 8.43 -7.51 -28.16
CA VAL A 526 9.14 -8.59 -27.47
C VAL A 526 10.46 -8.08 -26.93
N LEU A 527 10.68 -8.30 -25.63
CA LEU A 527 11.99 -8.21 -25.01
C LEU A 527 12.45 -9.63 -24.67
N GLN A 528 13.65 -10.00 -25.11
CA GLN A 528 14.23 -11.30 -24.79
C GLN A 528 15.73 -11.16 -24.54
N GLY A 529 16.32 -12.07 -23.78
CA GLY A 529 17.74 -12.01 -23.43
C GLY A 529 18.05 -12.92 -22.25
N VAL A 530 19.12 -12.62 -21.54
CA VAL A 530 19.54 -13.38 -20.34
C VAL A 530 19.53 -12.46 -19.12
N VAL A 531 18.90 -12.90 -18.04
CA VAL A 531 19.04 -12.30 -16.71
C VAL A 531 20.32 -12.81 -16.08
N ARG A 532 21.17 -11.91 -15.59
CA ARG A 532 22.43 -12.22 -14.92
C ARG A 532 22.45 -11.63 -13.52
N ASP A 533 23.08 -12.35 -12.60
CA ASP A 533 23.37 -11.80 -11.28
C ASP A 533 24.56 -10.83 -11.32
N TYR A 534 24.89 -10.25 -10.18
CA TYR A 534 25.98 -9.28 -10.06
C TYR A 534 27.39 -9.85 -10.30
N THR A 535 27.53 -11.19 -10.38
CA THR A 535 28.77 -11.86 -10.75
C THR A 535 28.87 -12.14 -12.25
N GLY A 536 27.79 -11.84 -13.00
CA GLY A 536 27.64 -12.13 -14.43
C GLY A 536 27.12 -13.54 -14.72
N ALA A 537 26.87 -14.35 -13.69
CA ALA A 537 26.32 -15.68 -13.85
C ALA A 537 24.83 -15.60 -14.25
N PRO A 538 24.33 -16.50 -15.12
CA PRO A 538 22.91 -16.50 -15.46
C PRO A 538 22.05 -16.80 -14.24
N LEU A 539 20.98 -16.02 -14.08
CA LEU A 539 20.08 -16.08 -12.94
C LEU A 539 18.74 -16.67 -13.39
N GLY A 540 18.51 -17.95 -13.07
CA GLY A 540 17.27 -18.63 -13.38
C GLY A 540 16.15 -18.39 -12.36
N ASP A 541 14.90 -18.56 -12.82
CA ASP A 541 13.66 -18.36 -12.04
C ASP A 541 13.51 -16.94 -11.44
N ALA A 542 14.27 -15.97 -11.94
CA ALA A 542 14.00 -14.56 -11.65
C ALA A 542 12.71 -14.13 -12.33
N LEU A 543 11.82 -13.47 -11.59
CA LEU A 543 10.64 -12.81 -12.11
C LEU A 543 11.05 -11.46 -12.73
N VAL A 544 10.69 -11.25 -13.98
CA VAL A 544 10.87 -10.00 -14.72
C VAL A 544 9.51 -9.39 -14.94
N VAL A 545 9.27 -8.20 -14.40
CA VAL A 545 8.00 -7.48 -14.48
C VAL A 545 8.19 -6.19 -15.26
N ALA A 546 7.30 -5.91 -16.21
CA ALA A 546 7.28 -4.65 -16.93
C ALA A 546 6.23 -3.69 -16.38
N TRP A 547 6.66 -2.44 -16.20
CA TRP A 547 5.85 -1.35 -15.70
C TRP A 547 5.87 -0.19 -16.68
N LEU A 548 4.71 0.41 -16.93
CA LEU A 548 4.58 1.61 -17.76
C LEU A 548 4.02 2.75 -16.93
N PRO A 549 4.62 3.96 -16.97
CA PRO A 549 4.03 5.13 -16.33
C PRO A 549 2.72 5.51 -17.01
N VAL A 550 1.73 5.86 -16.20
CA VAL A 550 0.42 6.33 -16.63
C VAL A 550 0.17 7.67 -15.96
N GLU A 551 0.16 8.73 -16.77
CA GLU A 551 -0.11 10.08 -16.32
C GLU A 551 -1.49 10.20 -15.67
N SER A 552 -1.53 10.80 -14.48
CA SER A 552 -2.74 11.23 -13.78
C SER A 552 -2.78 12.74 -13.71
N THR A 553 -3.80 13.38 -14.25
CA THR A 553 -4.14 14.72 -13.76
C THR A 553 -4.94 14.59 -12.48
N THR A 554 -4.40 15.12 -11.39
CA THR A 554 -5.15 15.30 -10.15
C THR A 554 -6.28 16.33 -10.37
N PRO A 555 -7.30 16.40 -9.48
CA PRO A 555 -8.32 17.45 -9.54
C PRO A 555 -7.78 18.89 -9.49
N ARG A 556 -6.52 19.06 -9.04
CA ARG A 556 -5.80 20.35 -9.01
C ARG A 556 -4.96 20.60 -10.28
N GLY A 557 -4.96 19.69 -11.24
CA GLY A 557 -4.20 19.79 -12.47
C GLY A 557 -2.72 19.38 -12.34
N GLU A 558 -2.28 18.87 -11.20
CA GLU A 558 -0.93 18.31 -11.05
C GLU A 558 -0.86 16.95 -11.73
N GLU A 559 0.14 16.75 -12.58
CA GLU A 559 0.44 15.47 -13.20
C GLU A 559 1.19 14.57 -12.21
N VAL A 560 0.59 13.43 -11.88
CA VAL A 560 1.19 12.39 -11.07
C VAL A 560 1.34 11.13 -11.91
N ALA A 561 2.58 10.69 -12.10
CA ALA A 561 2.87 9.44 -12.76
C ALA A 561 2.61 8.26 -11.81
N GLY A 562 1.45 7.62 -11.98
CA GLY A 562 1.26 6.25 -11.52
C GLY A 562 1.97 5.28 -12.44
N VAL A 563 2.09 4.02 -12.06
CA VAL A 563 2.56 2.97 -12.96
C VAL A 563 1.59 1.82 -13.01
N LEU A 564 1.60 1.15 -14.15
CA LEU A 564 0.76 0.02 -14.45
C LEU A 564 1.63 -1.15 -14.89
N GLN A 565 1.40 -2.32 -14.29
CA GLN A 565 2.02 -3.56 -14.75
C GLN A 565 1.45 -3.95 -16.12
N ILE A 566 2.32 -4.09 -17.12
CA ILE A 566 1.92 -4.41 -18.50
C ILE A 566 2.37 -5.79 -18.98
N GLY A 567 3.14 -6.50 -18.19
CA GLY A 567 3.57 -7.87 -18.48
C GLY A 567 4.48 -8.41 -17.40
N GLU A 568 4.62 -9.72 -17.36
CA GLU A 568 5.62 -10.41 -16.54
C GLU A 568 6.07 -11.72 -17.20
N THR A 569 7.25 -12.18 -16.86
CA THR A 569 7.79 -13.48 -17.26
C THR A 569 8.77 -14.00 -16.21
N ARG A 570 9.13 -15.27 -16.30
CA ARG A 570 10.20 -15.87 -15.48
C ARG A 570 11.34 -16.31 -16.39
N SER A 571 12.55 -16.08 -15.92
CA SER A 571 13.74 -16.60 -16.60
C SER A 571 13.84 -18.12 -16.45
N GLY A 572 14.29 -18.79 -17.51
CA GLY A 572 14.63 -20.21 -17.50
C GLY A 572 15.88 -20.50 -16.66
N PRO A 573 16.23 -21.78 -16.45
CA PRO A 573 17.39 -22.17 -15.64
C PRO A 573 18.74 -21.62 -16.11
N ASP A 574 18.84 -21.26 -17.40
CA ASP A 574 20.01 -20.64 -18.02
C ASP A 574 19.94 -19.10 -18.02
N GLY A 575 19.01 -18.53 -17.26
CA GLY A 575 18.73 -17.09 -17.21
C GLY A 575 17.98 -16.54 -18.41
N SER A 576 17.75 -17.32 -19.46
CA SER A 576 17.05 -16.84 -20.66
C SER A 576 15.61 -16.43 -20.34
N TYR A 577 15.11 -15.34 -20.93
CA TYR A 577 13.74 -14.90 -20.72
C TYR A 577 13.12 -14.39 -22.02
N VAL A 578 11.79 -14.46 -22.10
CA VAL A 578 10.98 -13.85 -23.15
C VAL A 578 9.82 -13.13 -22.48
N LEU A 579 9.79 -11.81 -22.64
CA LEU A 579 8.76 -10.92 -22.11
C LEU A 579 7.96 -10.33 -23.26
N LEU A 580 6.66 -10.64 -23.26
CA LEU A 580 5.71 -10.20 -24.29
C LEU A 580 4.97 -8.97 -23.76
N LEU A 581 5.20 -7.82 -24.39
CA LEU A 581 4.61 -6.55 -24.00
C LEU A 581 3.52 -6.14 -25.00
N PRO A 582 2.41 -5.53 -24.54
CA PRO A 582 1.52 -4.86 -25.48
C PRO A 582 2.30 -3.76 -26.21
N PRO A 583 2.07 -3.54 -27.52
CA PRO A 583 2.78 -2.50 -28.27
C PRO A 583 2.35 -1.10 -27.81
N SER A 584 1.18 -0.95 -27.20
CA SER A 584 0.75 0.28 -26.52
C SER A 584 -0.28 -0.05 -25.45
N THR A 585 -0.48 0.84 -24.48
CA THR A 585 -1.67 0.76 -23.63
C THR A 585 -2.84 1.32 -24.42
N SER A 586 -3.81 0.47 -24.69
CA SER A 586 -5.00 0.86 -25.43
C SER A 586 -5.80 1.88 -24.60
N ARG A 587 -6.12 3.06 -25.16
CA ARG A 587 -7.05 4.04 -24.57
C ARG A 587 -8.46 3.83 -25.10
#